data_AF-A0A1F9H894-F1
#
_entry.id   AF-A0A1F9H894-F1
#
_cell.length_a   1.000
_cell.length_b   1.000
_cell.length_c   1.000
_cell.angle_alpha   90.00
_cell.angle_beta   90.00
_cell.angle_gamma   90.00
#
_symmetry.space_group_name_H-M   'P 1'
#
loop_
_entity.id
_entity.type
_entity.pdbx_description
1 polymer ?
#
loop_
_entity_poly.entity_id
_entity_poly.type
_entity_poly.pdbx_seq_one_letter_code
_entity_poly.pdbx_strand_id
1 'polypeptide(L)'
;MTEKKPFSTVLFLAFFTSSLLALVVAFFVGLLNQKFPQFQSLHTLELQKSLSWDNPSWIFLQGLFPALYEEVFFRGILHWACLKKGEKTAWIVPNLFFGVFHLHPYLAPIYFLIGMFFSYWRVRSQGLVAPIIAHFAFNLTGILLILSGL
;
A
#
# COMPACT_ATOMS: atom_id res chain seq x y z
N MET A 1 27.17 4.20 -17.56
CA MET A 1 26.01 5.04 -17.20
C MET A 1 24.77 4.22 -17.48
N THR A 2 24.03 3.78 -16.46
CA THR A 2 22.80 3.00 -16.69
C THR A 2 21.73 3.92 -17.27
N GLU A 3 21.19 3.55 -18.42
CA GLU A 3 20.14 4.31 -19.10
C GLU A 3 18.94 4.50 -18.18
N LYS A 4 18.48 5.74 -17.98
CA LYS A 4 17.31 6.01 -17.16
C LYS A 4 16.08 5.46 -17.88
N LYS A 5 15.47 4.39 -17.33
CA LYS A 5 14.21 3.83 -17.85
C LYS A 5 13.16 4.95 -18.07
N PRO A 6 12.34 4.87 -19.13
CA PRO A 6 11.23 5.79 -19.35
C PRO A 6 10.28 5.83 -18.15
N PHE A 7 9.69 7.00 -17.89
CA PHE A 7 8.78 7.17 -16.75
C PHE A 7 7.55 6.26 -16.83
N SER A 8 6.99 6.05 -18.02
CA SER A 8 5.90 5.09 -18.26
C SER A 8 6.28 3.66 -17.86
N THR A 9 7.51 3.24 -18.13
CA THR A 9 8.03 1.94 -17.68
C THR A 9 8.13 1.86 -16.16
N VAL A 10 8.49 2.94 -15.48
CA VAL A 10 8.50 3.00 -14.01
C VAL A 10 7.09 2.83 -13.46
N LEU A 11 6.10 3.52 -14.03
CA LEU A 11 4.69 3.40 -13.62
C LEU A 11 4.14 1.98 -13.85
N PHE A 12 4.43 1.39 -15.00
CA PHE A 12 4.02 0.02 -15.31
C PHE A 12 4.62 -0.97 -14.31
N LEU A 13 5.92 -0.88 -14.05
CA LEU A 13 6.58 -1.75 -13.08
C LEU A 13 6.03 -1.54 -11.66
N ALA A 14 5.78 -0.29 -11.26
CA ALA A 14 5.18 0.04 -9.97
C ALA A 14 3.81 -0.61 -9.82
N PHE A 15 2.94 -0.49 -10.83
CA PHE A 15 1.62 -1.13 -10.82
C PHE A 15 1.73 -2.66 -10.74
N PHE A 16 2.52 -3.25 -11.64
CA PHE A 16 2.61 -4.70 -11.78
C PHE A 16 3.21 -5.37 -10.55
N THR A 17 4.34 -4.87 -10.05
CA THR A 17 4.99 -5.49 -8.88
C THR A 17 4.19 -5.29 -7.60
N SER A 18 3.43 -4.19 -7.49
CA SER A 18 2.54 -3.96 -6.34
C SER A 18 1.35 -4.90 -6.35
N SER A 19 0.81 -5.21 -7.53
CA SER A 19 -0.25 -6.21 -7.68
C SER A 19 0.24 -7.60 -7.27
N LEU A 20 1.45 -7.98 -7.69
CA LEU A 20 2.08 -9.23 -7.26
C LEU A 20 2.35 -9.25 -5.74
N LEU A 21 2.82 -8.13 -5.19
CA LEU A 21 3.03 -8.01 -3.74
C LEU A 21 1.71 -8.16 -2.98
N ALA A 22 0.61 -7.61 -3.48
CA ALA A 22 -0.71 -7.76 -2.87
C ALA A 22 -1.16 -9.23 -2.82
N LEU A 23 -0.94 -10.01 -3.88
CA LEU A 23 -1.22 -11.45 -3.88
C LEU A 23 -0.41 -12.20 -2.82
N VAL A 24 0.89 -11.89 -2.72
CA VAL A 24 1.78 -12.50 -1.72
C VAL A 24 1.34 -12.15 -0.30
N VAL A 25 1.06 -10.87 -0.05
CA VAL A 25 0.60 -10.39 1.26
C VAL A 25 -0.74 -11.03 1.61
N ALA A 26 -1.71 -11.06 0.69
CA ALA A 26 -3.01 -11.68 0.90
C ALA A 26 -2.89 -13.15 1.29
N PHE A 27 -2.04 -13.92 0.60
CA PHE A 27 -1.77 -15.32 0.95
C PHE A 27 -1.25 -15.46 2.39
N PHE A 28 -0.21 -14.70 2.77
CA PHE A 28 0.33 -14.77 4.12
C PHE A 28 -0.68 -14.31 5.18
N VAL A 29 -1.37 -13.19 4.95
CA VAL A 29 -2.41 -12.68 5.86
C VAL A 29 -3.54 -13.70 6.01
N GLY A 30 -3.93 -14.39 4.93
CA GLY A 30 -4.90 -15.49 4.97
C GLY A 30 -4.46 -16.64 5.89
N LEU A 31 -3.21 -17.09 5.79
CA LEU A 31 -2.65 -18.11 6.70
C LEU A 31 -2.65 -17.64 8.16
N LEU A 32 -2.29 -16.38 8.40
CA LEU A 32 -2.29 -15.83 9.76
C LEU A 32 -3.70 -15.72 10.31
N ASN A 33 -4.66 -15.30 9.50
CA ASN A 33 -6.07 -15.17 9.89
C ASN A 33 -6.72 -16.53 10.16
N GLN A 34 -6.32 -17.59 9.46
CA GLN A 34 -6.76 -18.96 9.77
C GLN A 34 -6.24 -19.41 11.14
N LYS A 35 -5.01 -19.04 11.48
CA LYS A 35 -4.37 -19.43 12.74
C LYS A 35 -4.80 -18.57 13.94
N PHE A 36 -5.10 -17.30 13.70
CA PHE A 36 -5.45 -16.32 14.73
C PHE A 36 -6.71 -15.51 14.36
N PRO A 37 -7.89 -16.16 14.24
CA PRO A 37 -9.12 -15.52 13.82
C PRO A 37 -9.57 -14.38 14.74
N GLN A 38 -9.19 -14.41 16.02
CA GLN A 38 -9.50 -13.37 17.01
C GLN A 38 -8.89 -11.99 16.69
N PHE A 39 -7.91 -11.92 15.80
CA PHE A 39 -7.29 -10.66 15.40
C PHE A 39 -7.92 -10.06 14.14
N GLN A 40 -8.91 -10.69 13.52
CA GLN A 40 -9.62 -10.09 12.39
C GLN A 40 -10.34 -8.82 12.85
N SER A 41 -10.17 -7.73 12.10
CA SER A 41 -10.75 -6.43 12.46
C SER A 41 -12.24 -6.34 12.06
N LEU A 42 -13.05 -5.68 12.89
CA LEU A 42 -14.44 -5.34 12.53
C LEU A 42 -14.49 -4.53 11.23
N HIS A 43 -13.51 -3.64 11.02
CA HIS A 43 -13.41 -2.79 9.84
C HIS A 43 -13.26 -3.60 8.54
N THR A 44 -12.45 -4.68 8.54
CA THR A 44 -12.31 -5.55 7.36
C THR A 44 -13.62 -6.25 6.99
N LEU A 45 -14.42 -6.63 7.99
CA LEU A 45 -15.72 -7.26 7.77
C LEU A 45 -16.76 -6.25 7.23
N GLU A 46 -16.74 -5.02 7.74
CA GLU A 46 -17.60 -3.94 7.24
C GLU A 46 -17.24 -3.55 5.81
N LEU A 47 -15.95 -3.43 5.51
CA LEU A 47 -15.47 -3.15 4.16
C LEU A 47 -15.91 -4.25 3.18
N GLN A 48 -15.72 -5.53 3.54
CA GLN A 48 -16.17 -6.66 2.72
C GLN A 48 -17.68 -6.61 2.45
N LYS A 49 -18.50 -6.26 3.44
CA LYS A 49 -19.96 -6.11 3.26
C LYS A 49 -20.34 -4.92 2.38
N SER A 50 -19.51 -3.89 2.30
CA SER A 50 -19.75 -2.68 1.52
C SER A 50 -19.35 -2.79 0.04
N LEU A 51 -18.56 -3.82 -0.32
CA LEU A 51 -18.05 -4.02 -1.67
C LEU A 51 -19.01 -4.90 -2.49
N SER A 52 -19.35 -4.46 -3.70
CA SER A 52 -20.15 -5.25 -4.66
C SER A 52 -19.71 -4.99 -6.10
N TRP A 53 -19.89 -5.98 -6.98
CA TRP A 53 -19.58 -5.87 -8.41
C TRP A 53 -20.45 -4.85 -9.15
N ASP A 54 -21.63 -4.53 -8.60
CA ASP A 54 -22.60 -3.62 -9.21
C ASP A 54 -22.15 -2.14 -9.20
N ASN A 55 -21.11 -1.81 -8.42
CA ASN A 55 -20.60 -0.45 -8.31
C ASN A 55 -19.08 -0.35 -8.52
N PRO A 56 -18.60 -0.48 -9.78
CA PRO A 56 -17.18 -0.46 -10.10
C PRO A 56 -16.51 0.90 -9.84
N SER A 57 -17.25 2.00 -9.88
CA SER A 57 -16.71 3.32 -9.52
C SER A 57 -16.41 3.40 -8.02
N TRP A 58 -17.26 2.82 -7.17
CA TRP A 58 -17.00 2.73 -5.74
C TRP A 58 -15.75 1.89 -5.42
N ILE A 59 -15.58 0.75 -6.09
CA ILE A 59 -14.35 -0.08 -5.99
C ILE A 59 -13.11 0.74 -6.35
N PHE A 60 -13.16 1.47 -7.46
CA PHE A 60 -12.05 2.31 -7.90
C PHE A 60 -11.72 3.41 -6.87
N LEU A 61 -12.73 4.10 -6.35
CA LEU A 61 -12.56 5.16 -5.36
C LEU A 61 -11.99 4.62 -4.04
N GLN A 62 -12.44 3.45 -3.59
CA GLN A 62 -11.92 2.78 -2.39
C GLN A 62 -10.44 2.38 -2.53
N GLY A 63 -10.00 2.02 -3.74
CA GLY A 63 -8.57 1.78 -3.98
C GLY A 63 -7.76 3.09 -4.02
N LEU A 64 -8.28 4.10 -4.73
CA LEU A 64 -7.51 5.30 -5.09
C LEU A 64 -7.43 6.34 -3.97
N PHE A 65 -8.53 6.59 -3.28
CA PHE A 65 -8.59 7.65 -2.26
C PHE A 65 -7.58 7.38 -1.14
N PRO A 66 -7.58 6.22 -0.46
CA PRO A 66 -6.59 5.92 0.57
C PRO A 66 -5.16 6.03 0.04
N ALA A 67 -4.88 5.45 -1.13
CA ALA A 67 -3.56 5.54 -1.75
C ALA A 67 -3.09 6.98 -1.97
N LEU A 68 -3.98 7.86 -2.47
CA LEU A 68 -3.65 9.26 -2.68
C LEU A 68 -3.34 9.98 -1.36
N TYR A 69 -4.24 9.89 -0.38
CA TYR A 69 -4.09 10.60 0.89
C TYR A 69 -2.87 10.12 1.67
N GLU A 70 -2.70 8.80 1.76
CA GLU A 70 -1.61 8.19 2.51
C GLU A 70 -0.26 8.49 1.86
N GLU A 71 -0.11 8.36 0.55
CA GLU A 71 1.18 8.67 -0.09
C GLU A 71 1.54 10.15 0.01
N VAL A 72 0.56 11.06 -0.14
CA VAL A 72 0.79 12.51 0.05
C VAL A 72 1.26 12.79 1.47
N PHE A 73 0.61 12.20 2.47
CA PHE A 73 0.97 12.41 3.87
C PHE A 73 2.33 11.79 4.21
N PHE A 74 2.50 10.48 3.99
CA PHE A 74 3.68 9.75 4.43
C PHE A 74 4.91 10.02 3.55
N ARG A 75 4.77 9.99 2.21
CA ARG A 75 5.90 10.08 1.25
C ARG A 75 6.11 11.49 0.73
N GLY A 76 5.11 12.35 0.87
CA GLY A 76 5.22 13.79 0.65
C GLY A 76 5.64 14.51 1.93
N ILE A 77 4.68 14.76 2.82
CA ILE A 77 4.83 15.68 3.96
C ILE A 77 5.80 15.12 5.01
N LEU A 78 5.53 13.93 5.55
CA LEU A 78 6.28 13.36 6.66
C LEU A 78 7.70 12.97 6.24
N HIS A 79 7.85 12.33 5.07
CA HIS A 79 9.16 12.05 4.50
C HIS A 79 10.02 13.32 4.34
N TRP A 80 9.45 14.40 3.79
CA TRP A 80 10.17 15.66 3.63
C TRP A 80 10.55 16.30 4.98
N ALA A 81 9.65 16.25 5.97
CA ALA A 81 9.95 16.71 7.32
C ALA A 81 11.11 15.92 7.96
N CYS A 82 11.13 14.60 7.76
CA CYS A 82 12.17 13.72 8.27
C CYS A 82 13.51 13.83 7.51
N LEU A 83 13.51 14.22 6.23
CA LEU A 83 14.74 14.44 5.44
C LEU A 83 15.64 15.51 6.07
N LYS A 84 15.06 16.51 6.75
CA LYS A 84 15.81 17.52 7.52
C LYS A 84 16.66 16.92 8.65
N LYS A 85 16.33 15.70 9.08
CA LYS A 85 17.03 14.92 10.12
C LYS A 85 17.89 13.79 9.52
N GLY A 86 18.06 13.75 8.21
CA GLY A 86 18.88 12.77 7.49
C GLY A 86 18.07 11.68 6.77
N GLU A 87 18.70 11.08 5.76
CA GLU A 87 18.05 10.10 4.87
C GLU A 87 17.54 8.87 5.61
N LYS A 88 18.30 8.34 6.58
CA LYS A 88 17.87 7.20 7.41
C LYS A 88 16.55 7.49 8.12
N THR A 89 16.40 8.68 8.68
CA THR A 89 15.19 9.10 9.39
C THR A 89 14.01 9.20 8.42
N ALA A 90 14.22 9.76 7.23
CA ALA A 90 13.20 9.85 6.18
C ALA A 90 12.75 8.51 5.62
N TRP A 91 13.60 7.48 5.72
CA TRP A 91 13.26 6.12 5.34
C TRP A 91 12.57 5.33 6.45
N ILE A 92 12.98 5.48 7.71
CA ILE A 92 12.46 4.64 8.79
C ILE A 92 11.16 5.22 9.36
N VAL A 93 11.14 6.51 9.67
CA VAL A 93 10.05 7.11 10.45
C VAL A 93 8.72 7.06 9.70
N PRO A 94 8.59 7.53 8.44
CA PRO A 94 7.30 7.50 7.76
C PRO A 94 6.72 6.10 7.62
N ASN A 95 7.57 5.09 7.42
CA ASN A 95 7.13 3.71 7.26
C ASN A 95 6.73 3.06 8.59
N LEU A 96 7.40 3.42 9.69
CA LEU A 96 6.98 2.99 11.03
C LEU A 96 5.60 3.55 11.37
N PHE A 97 5.40 4.86 11.14
CA PHE A 97 4.10 5.50 11.35
C PHE A 97 3.04 4.94 10.40
N PHE A 98 3.38 4.65 9.14
CA PHE A 98 2.47 3.98 8.21
C PHE A 98 1.97 2.65 8.78
N GLY A 99 2.87 1.80 9.30
CA GLY A 99 2.50 0.52 9.88
C GLY A 99 1.60 0.63 11.12
N VAL A 100 1.86 1.62 11.99
CA VAL A 100 1.04 1.86 13.19
C VAL A 100 -0.31 2.49 12.86
N PHE A 101 -0.38 3.36 11.84
CA PHE A 101 -1.58 4.07 11.42
C PHE A 101 -2.70 3.14 10.93
N HIS A 102 -2.36 1.91 10.54
CA HIS A 102 -3.33 0.88 10.16
C HIS A 102 -4.07 0.26 11.35
N LEU A 103 -3.73 0.62 12.60
CA LEU A 103 -4.42 0.22 13.83
C LEU A 103 -4.62 -1.29 14.01
N HIS A 104 -3.71 -2.08 13.43
CA HIS A 104 -3.72 -3.54 13.53
C HIS A 104 -2.35 -4.02 14.02
N PRO A 105 -2.10 -4.03 15.35
CA PRO A 105 -0.75 -4.24 15.90
C PRO A 105 -0.05 -5.50 15.39
N TYR A 106 -0.80 -6.58 15.19
CA TYR A 106 -0.28 -7.84 14.67
C TYR A 106 0.19 -7.77 13.20
N LEU A 107 -0.43 -6.93 12.38
CA LEU A 107 -0.08 -6.73 10.96
C LEU A 107 0.83 -5.51 10.74
N ALA A 108 1.06 -4.69 11.77
CA ALA A 108 1.93 -3.52 11.69
C ALA A 108 3.33 -3.82 11.08
N PRO A 109 3.99 -4.96 11.36
CA PRO A 109 5.24 -5.32 10.69
C PRO A 109 5.07 -5.51 9.17
N ILE A 110 3.95 -6.09 8.72
CA ILE A 110 3.66 -6.27 7.29
C ILE A 110 3.41 -4.91 6.64
N TYR A 111 2.60 -4.05 7.26
CA TYR A 111 2.34 -2.69 6.76
C TYR A 111 3.60 -1.83 6.71
N PHE A 112 4.51 -1.97 7.69
CA PHE A 112 5.82 -1.32 7.64
C PHE A 112 6.62 -1.69 6.39
N LEU A 113 6.68 -2.99 6.06
CA LEU A 113 7.40 -3.48 4.88
C LEU A 113 6.74 -3.03 3.56
N ILE A 114 5.41 -3.06 3.50
CA ILE A 114 4.66 -2.49 2.37
C ILE A 114 4.98 -1.00 2.21
N GLY A 115 5.05 -0.27 3.32
CA GLY A 115 5.38 1.14 3.28
C GLY A 115 6.81 1.41 2.77
N MET A 116 7.78 0.59 3.18
CA MET A 116 9.14 0.64 2.64
C MET A 116 9.15 0.38 1.13
N PHE A 117 8.33 -0.55 0.65
CA PHE A 117 8.18 -0.83 -0.77
C PHE A 117 7.59 0.37 -1.54
N PHE A 118 6.61 1.10 -1.01
CA PHE A 118 6.16 2.36 -1.63
C PHE A 118 7.23 3.46 -1.57
N SER A 119 8.01 3.52 -0.49
CA SER A 119 9.15 4.45 -0.38
C SER A 119 10.22 4.19 -1.44
N TYR A 120 10.44 2.92 -1.82
CA TYR A 120 11.30 2.57 -2.95
C TYR A 120 10.80 3.21 -4.26
N TRP A 121 9.50 3.12 -4.56
CA TRP A 121 8.92 3.74 -5.76
C TRP A 121 8.97 5.27 -5.72
N ARG A 122 8.83 5.88 -4.54
CA ARG A 122 9.05 7.32 -4.34
C ARG A 122 10.47 7.72 -4.73
N VAL A 123 11.49 7.05 -4.18
CA VAL A 123 12.89 7.36 -4.46
C VAL A 123 13.25 7.08 -5.92
N ARG A 124 12.78 5.96 -6.48
CA ARG A 124 13.08 5.55 -7.86
C ARG A 124 12.49 6.48 -8.91
N SER A 125 11.32 7.06 -8.64
CA SER A 125 10.61 7.97 -9.54
C SER A 125 10.88 9.44 -9.29
N GLN A 126 11.42 9.79 -8.12
CA GLN A 126 11.55 11.17 -7.62
C GLN A 126 10.21 11.94 -7.59
N GLY A 127 9.07 11.23 -7.69
CA GLY A 127 7.71 11.77 -7.73
C GLY A 127 6.77 11.05 -6.76
N LEU A 128 5.57 11.59 -6.54
CA LEU A 128 4.51 10.88 -5.80
C LEU A 128 3.64 10.01 -6.71
N VAL A 129 3.67 10.24 -8.03
CA VAL A 129 2.81 9.50 -8.96
C VAL A 129 3.12 8.01 -8.94
N ALA A 130 4.39 7.59 -9.00
CA ALA A 130 4.72 6.17 -8.98
C ALA A 130 4.32 5.44 -7.68
N PRO A 131 4.61 5.96 -6.47
CA PRO A 131 4.13 5.32 -5.24
C PRO A 131 2.60 5.35 -5.10
N ILE A 132 1.91 6.40 -5.58
CA ILE A 132 0.43 6.44 -5.60
C ILE A 132 -0.11 5.32 -6.51
N ILE A 133 0.44 5.15 -7.71
CA ILE A 133 0.03 4.08 -8.64
C ILE A 133 0.33 2.69 -8.05
N ALA A 134 1.50 2.51 -7.42
CA ALA A 134 1.85 1.28 -6.72
C ALA A 134 0.83 0.95 -5.62
N HIS A 135 0.54 1.91 -4.73
CA HIS A 135 -0.38 1.72 -3.62
C HIS A 135 -1.82 1.51 -4.10
N PHE A 136 -2.28 2.27 -5.09
CA PHE A 136 -3.58 2.05 -5.73
C PHE A 136 -3.69 0.63 -6.30
N ALA A 137 -2.68 0.14 -7.02
CA ALA A 137 -2.67 -1.21 -7.58
C ALA A 137 -2.70 -2.30 -6.48
N PHE A 138 -1.97 -2.07 -5.39
CA PHE A 138 -1.99 -2.94 -4.22
C PHE A 138 -3.39 -3.04 -3.61
N ASN A 139 -4.03 -1.89 -3.36
CA ASN A 139 -5.38 -1.81 -2.79
C ASN A 139 -6.43 -2.42 -3.72
N LEU A 140 -6.38 -2.07 -5.02
CA LEU A 140 -7.31 -2.60 -6.01
C LEU A 140 -7.22 -4.12 -6.11
N THR A 141 -6.01 -4.67 -6.13
CA THR A 141 -5.82 -6.13 -6.17
C THR A 141 -6.40 -6.78 -4.92
N GLY A 142 -6.14 -6.23 -3.73
CA GLY A 142 -6.73 -6.72 -2.48
C GLY A 142 -8.26 -6.70 -2.49
N ILE A 143 -8.87 -5.61 -2.97
CA ILE A 143 -10.33 -5.48 -3.09
C ILE A 143 -10.90 -6.53 -4.07
N LEU A 144 -10.25 -6.72 -5.22
CA LEU A 144 -10.69 -7.70 -6.22
C LEU A 144 -10.61 -9.14 -5.69
N LEU A 145 -9.59 -9.48 -4.89
CA LEU A 145 -9.51 -10.78 -4.22
C LEU A 145 -10.71 -11.02 -3.30
N ILE A 146 -10.99 -10.04 -2.43
CA ILE A 146 -12.13 -10.09 -1.50
C ILE A 146 -13.44 -10.29 -2.28
N LEU A 147 -13.65 -9.55 -3.37
CA LEU A 147 -14.85 -9.67 -4.22
C LEU A 147 -14.95 -11.00 -4.98
N SER A 148 -13.81 -11.66 -5.23
CA SER A 148 -13.76 -13.00 -5.83
C SER A 148 -14.02 -14.12 -4.81
N GLY A 149 -14.12 -13.79 -3.52
CA GLY A 149 -14.29 -14.76 -2.44
C GLY A 149 -12.99 -15.41 -1.97
N LEU A 150 -11.85 -14.78 -2.24
CA LEU A 150 -10.50 -15.23 -1.86
C LEU A 150 -9.92 -14.40 -0.72
#